data_AF-A0A0Q8WE12-F1
#
_entry.id   AF-A0A0Q8WE12-F1
#
_cell.length_a   1.000
_cell.length_b   1.000
_cell.length_c   1.000
_cell.angle_alpha   90.00
_cell.angle_beta   90.00
_cell.angle_gamma   90.00
#
_symmetry.space_group_name_H-M   'P 1'
#
loop_
_entity.id
_entity.type
_entity.pdbx_description
1 polymer ?
#
loop_
_entity_poly.entity_id
_entity_poly.type
_entity_poly.pdbx_seq_one_letter_code
_entity_poly.pdbx_strand_id
1 'polypeptide(L)'
;MKPLQAVALGLVLLALGPADAAPGTFDPLPDPLGWFLVLVGLHGLGPSLDPRRLPTLRFVGALALVVSVAMVVPAVARWLETDPSLGWSADVPRFAFFALLCHELSQAALRARATAGASSFSIAGLVLLFVIAAPPLAFGADLDGVGTAGEVAAQAVQIALVILCFVFSGRAWAGAPEPELEAPAD
;
A
#
# COMPACT_ATOMS: atom_id res chain seq x y z
N MET A 1 6.45 10.34 14.89
CA MET A 1 5.16 9.77 14.42
C MET A 1 5.27 8.26 14.41
N LYS A 2 4.18 7.54 14.67
CA LYS A 2 4.16 6.08 14.53
C LYS A 2 4.34 5.72 13.04
N PRO A 3 5.29 4.85 12.65
CA PRO A 3 5.57 4.58 11.24
C PRO A 3 4.34 4.15 10.43
N LEU A 4 3.56 3.20 10.96
CA LEU A 4 2.30 2.78 10.33
C LEU A 4 1.23 3.88 10.24
N GLN A 5 1.25 4.86 11.15
CA GLN A 5 0.32 5.98 11.08
C GLN A 5 0.65 6.88 9.88
N ALA A 6 1.93 7.06 9.55
CA ALA A 6 2.33 7.78 8.34
C ALA A 6 1.91 7.02 7.07
N VAL A 7 2.08 5.69 7.05
CA VAL A 7 1.56 4.85 5.96
C VAL A 7 0.04 4.97 5.84
N ALA A 8 -0.70 4.91 6.95
CA ALA A 8 -2.15 5.04 6.96
C ALA A 8 -2.62 6.39 6.41
N LEU A 9 -1.97 7.48 6.82
CA LEU A 9 -2.29 8.82 6.33
C LEU A 9 -2.01 8.94 4.83
N GLY A 10 -0.90 8.35 4.35
CA GLY A 10 -0.60 8.29 2.93
C GLY A 10 -1.65 7.52 2.12
N LEU A 11 -2.11 6.38 2.65
CA LEU A 11 -3.20 5.59 2.06
C LEU A 11 -4.54 6.35 2.03
N VAL A 12 -4.82 7.17 3.05
CA VAL A 12 -6.01 8.04 3.05
C VAL A 12 -5.93 9.07 1.93
N LEU A 13 -4.78 9.72 1.74
CA LEU A 13 -4.61 10.67 0.64
C LEU A 13 -4.77 10.00 -0.73
N LEU A 14 -4.18 8.82 -0.91
CA LEU A 14 -4.36 8.01 -2.12
C LEU A 14 -5.83 7.58 -2.35
N ALA A 15 -6.61 7.42 -1.29
CA ALA A 15 -8.02 7.04 -1.39
C ALA A 15 -8.94 8.22 -1.72
N LEU A 16 -8.55 9.45 -1.32
CA LEU A 16 -9.32 10.65 -1.63
C LEU A 16 -9.26 10.98 -3.12
N GLY A 17 -8.15 10.65 -3.78
CA GLY A 17 -7.94 11.01 -5.18
C GLY A 17 -7.94 12.53 -5.40
N PRO A 18 -7.79 13.00 -6.65
CA PRO A 18 -7.69 14.43 -6.97
C PRO A 18 -8.88 15.23 -6.40
N ALA A 19 -8.56 16.34 -5.72
CA ALA A 19 -9.50 17.27 -5.11
C ALA A 19 -10.34 18.00 -6.17
N ASP A 20 -9.77 18.24 -7.37
CA ASP A 20 -10.49 18.76 -8.53
C ASP A 20 -10.84 17.63 -9.51
N ALA A 21 -12.12 17.28 -9.58
CA ALA A 21 -12.67 16.23 -10.44
C ALA A 21 -12.80 16.62 -11.93
N ALA A 22 -12.26 17.79 -12.34
CA ALA A 22 -12.34 18.23 -13.72
C ALA A 22 -11.38 17.40 -14.60
N PRO A 23 -11.83 16.79 -15.71
CA PRO A 23 -10.95 16.06 -16.60
C PRO A 23 -9.85 16.97 -17.14
N GLY A 24 -8.58 16.64 -16.85
CA GLY A 24 -7.42 17.35 -17.38
C GLY A 24 -6.82 18.44 -16.48
N THR A 25 -7.29 18.61 -15.25
CA THR A 25 -6.60 19.46 -14.25
C THR A 25 -5.41 18.73 -13.64
N PHE A 26 -4.29 19.44 -13.53
CA PHE A 26 -3.11 18.96 -12.82
C PHE A 26 -3.38 19.06 -11.32
N ASP A 27 -3.58 17.93 -10.64
CA ASP A 27 -3.69 17.87 -9.19
C ASP A 27 -2.70 16.83 -8.59
N PRO A 28 -1.55 17.29 -8.08
CA PRO A 28 -0.55 16.43 -7.47
C PRO A 28 -0.84 16.12 -5.99
N LEU A 29 -1.88 16.72 -5.40
CA LEU A 29 -2.00 16.82 -3.94
C LEU A 29 -2.37 15.50 -3.23
N PRO A 30 -3.17 14.58 -3.79
CA PRO A 30 -3.51 13.32 -3.14
C PRO A 30 -2.48 12.21 -3.42
N ASP A 31 -2.00 12.12 -4.66
CA ASP A 31 -1.27 10.93 -5.14
C ASP A 31 0.23 10.96 -4.77
N PRO A 32 1.04 11.90 -5.29
CA PRO A 32 2.44 12.07 -4.88
C PRO A 32 2.65 12.25 -3.38
N LEU A 33 1.80 13.07 -2.73
CA LEU A 33 1.92 13.32 -1.29
C LEU A 33 1.57 12.08 -0.48
N GLY A 34 0.55 11.33 -0.89
CA GLY A 34 0.19 10.06 -0.29
C GLY A 34 1.36 9.07 -0.33
N TRP A 35 1.99 8.92 -1.48
CA TRP A 35 3.18 8.08 -1.62
C TRP A 35 4.38 8.55 -0.83
N PHE A 36 4.61 9.86 -0.76
CA PHE A 36 5.67 10.43 0.06
C PHE A 36 5.50 10.01 1.53
N LEU A 37 4.29 10.14 2.09
CA LEU A 37 3.99 9.71 3.46
C LEU A 37 4.16 8.20 3.66
N VAL A 38 3.76 7.39 2.68
CA VAL A 38 3.98 5.94 2.70
C VAL A 38 5.48 5.60 2.78
N LEU A 39 6.32 6.29 2.01
CA LEU A 39 7.77 6.07 2.03
C LEU A 39 8.42 6.57 3.33
N VAL A 40 7.95 7.69 3.91
CA VAL A 40 8.37 8.12 5.25
C VAL A 40 8.00 7.08 6.31
N GLY A 41 6.80 6.53 6.25
CA GLY A 41 6.36 5.43 7.11
C GLY A 41 7.21 4.18 6.93
N LEU A 42 7.53 3.79 5.69
CA LEU A 42 8.43 2.68 5.38
C LEU A 42 9.84 2.89 5.95
N HIS A 43 10.36 4.12 5.87
CA HIS A 43 11.66 4.44 6.46
C HIS A 43 11.67 4.19 7.97
N GLY A 44 10.62 4.64 8.67
CA GLY A 44 10.44 4.39 10.10
C GLY A 44 10.20 2.91 10.47
N LEU A 45 9.62 2.11 9.56
CA LEU A 45 9.44 0.67 9.74
C LEU A 45 10.73 -0.13 9.56
N GLY A 46 11.74 0.43 8.89
CA GLY A 46 12.97 -0.26 8.50
C GLY A 46 13.59 -1.16 9.58
N PRO A 47 13.72 -0.72 10.84
CA PRO A 47 14.28 -1.55 11.93
C PRO A 47 13.44 -2.79 12.30
N SER A 48 12.14 -2.77 12.05
CA SER A 48 11.22 -3.87 12.39
C SER A 48 11.07 -4.92 11.27
N LEU A 49 11.46 -4.60 10.04
CA LEU A 49 11.29 -5.47 8.86
C LEU A 49 12.54 -6.33 8.59
N ASP A 50 12.44 -7.30 7.68
CA ASP A 50 13.60 -8.10 7.29
C ASP A 50 14.59 -7.25 6.46
N PRO A 51 15.85 -7.07 6.90
CA PRO A 51 16.84 -6.28 6.19
C PRO A 51 17.14 -6.80 4.77
N ARG A 52 16.91 -8.09 4.49
CA ARG A 52 17.12 -8.68 3.16
C ARG A 52 16.05 -8.25 2.16
N ARG A 53 14.84 -7.96 2.63
CA ARG A 53 13.67 -7.62 1.78
C ARG A 53 13.41 -6.11 1.72
N LEU A 54 13.96 -5.35 2.67
CA LEU A 54 13.86 -3.90 2.72
C LEU A 54 14.34 -3.18 1.43
N PRO A 55 15.44 -3.59 0.75
CA PRO A 55 15.85 -2.96 -0.51
C PRO A 55 14.80 -3.14 -1.61
N THR A 56 14.24 -4.35 -1.74
CA THR A 56 13.16 -4.64 -2.69
C THR A 56 11.92 -3.81 -2.40
N LEU A 57 11.51 -3.74 -1.13
CA LEU A 57 10.34 -2.96 -0.72
C LEU A 57 10.51 -1.47 -1.02
N ARG A 58 11.71 -0.91 -0.79
CA ARG A 58 12.06 0.47 -1.15
C ARG A 58 12.07 0.69 -2.65
N PHE A 59 12.62 -0.24 -3.43
CA PHE A 59 12.64 -0.17 -4.88
C PHE A 59 11.23 -0.16 -5.47
N VAL A 60 10.37 -1.10 -5.06
CA VAL A 60 8.99 -1.18 -5.55
C VAL A 60 8.18 0.04 -5.08
N GLY A 61 8.38 0.53 -3.86
CA GLY A 61 7.74 1.76 -3.37
C GLY A 61 8.19 3.01 -4.14
N ALA A 62 9.48 3.11 -4.48
CA ALA A 62 10.00 4.20 -5.31
C ALA A 62 9.45 4.13 -6.73
N LEU A 63 9.36 2.92 -7.32
CA LEU A 63 8.75 2.71 -8.63
C LEU A 63 7.28 3.15 -8.63
N ALA A 64 6.53 2.79 -7.59
CA ALA A 64 5.13 3.18 -7.47
C ALA A 64 4.95 4.70 -7.28
N LEU A 65 5.84 5.36 -6.53
CA LEU A 65 5.89 6.82 -6.47
C LEU A 65 6.18 7.44 -7.85
N VAL A 66 7.15 6.91 -8.60
CA VAL A 66 7.49 7.42 -9.93
C VAL A 66 6.30 7.31 -10.87
N VAL A 67 5.61 6.17 -10.88
CA VAL A 67 4.39 5.99 -11.69
C VAL A 67 3.30 6.94 -11.24
N SER A 68 3.08 7.09 -9.92
CA SER A 68 2.11 8.04 -9.38
C SER A 68 2.40 9.49 -9.81
N VAL A 69 3.66 9.92 -9.76
CA VAL A 69 4.07 11.26 -10.23
C VAL A 69 3.84 11.41 -11.74
N ALA A 70 4.14 10.38 -12.53
CA ALA A 70 3.90 10.40 -13.97
C ALA A 70 2.40 10.53 -14.29
N MET A 71 1.53 9.84 -13.53
CA MET A 71 0.07 9.86 -13.67
C MET A 71 -0.56 11.24 -13.42
N VAL A 72 0.10 12.12 -12.64
CA VAL A 72 -0.38 13.49 -12.44
C VAL A 72 -0.36 14.29 -13.76
N VAL A 73 0.51 13.95 -14.70
CA VAL A 73 0.59 14.63 -15.99
C VAL A 73 -0.60 14.18 -16.86
N PRO A 74 -1.54 15.08 -17.22
CA PRO A 74 -2.77 14.67 -17.92
C PRO A 74 -2.54 13.98 -19.26
N ALA A 75 -1.42 14.31 -19.94
CA ALA A 75 -1.03 13.65 -21.18
C ALA A 75 -0.65 12.18 -20.97
N VAL A 76 0.00 11.84 -19.85
CA VAL A 76 0.38 10.47 -19.50
C VAL A 76 -0.86 9.67 -19.08
N ALA A 77 -1.72 10.25 -18.25
CA ALA A 77 -2.98 9.62 -17.86
C ALA A 77 -3.85 9.25 -19.07
N ARG A 78 -4.09 10.21 -19.98
CA ARG A 78 -4.83 9.95 -21.23
C ARG A 78 -4.16 8.92 -22.13
N TRP A 79 -2.82 8.87 -22.16
CA TRP A 79 -2.12 7.86 -22.92
C TRP A 79 -2.34 6.45 -22.34
N LEU A 80 -2.33 6.30 -21.02
CA LEU A 80 -2.60 5.02 -20.36
C LEU A 80 -4.06 4.57 -20.48
N GLU A 81 -4.99 5.50 -20.67
CA GLU A 81 -6.40 5.20 -20.97
C GLU A 81 -6.62 4.62 -22.38
N THR A 82 -5.64 4.72 -23.29
CA THR A 82 -5.79 4.20 -24.67
C THR A 82 -5.87 2.68 -24.73
N ASP A 83 -5.32 1.99 -23.74
CA ASP A 83 -5.32 0.53 -23.64
C ASP A 83 -5.53 0.12 -22.17
N PRO A 84 -6.59 -0.65 -21.85
CA PRO A 84 -6.84 -1.13 -20.49
C PRO A 84 -5.65 -1.87 -19.86
N SER A 85 -4.82 -2.54 -20.66
CA SER A 85 -3.63 -3.25 -20.18
C SER A 85 -2.55 -2.31 -19.66
N LEU A 86 -2.43 -1.11 -20.25
CA LEU A 86 -1.50 -0.08 -19.81
C LEU A 86 -1.95 0.51 -18.46
N GLY A 87 -3.24 0.85 -18.34
CA GLY A 87 -3.83 1.31 -17.08
C GLY A 87 -3.61 0.32 -15.93
N TRP A 88 -3.87 -0.97 -16.15
CA TRP A 88 -3.56 -2.02 -15.18
C TRP A 88 -2.07 -2.08 -14.82
N SER A 89 -1.19 -2.07 -15.81
CA SER A 89 0.25 -2.19 -15.59
C SER A 89 0.83 -1.04 -14.75
N ALA A 90 0.24 0.16 -14.85
CA ALA A 90 0.61 1.31 -14.04
C ALA A 90 0.26 1.13 -12.56
N ASP A 91 -0.79 0.38 -12.24
CA ASP A 91 -1.20 0.06 -10.87
C ASP A 91 -0.43 -1.10 -10.24
N VAL A 92 0.20 -1.97 -11.05
CA VAL A 92 0.92 -3.15 -10.55
C VAL A 92 2.01 -2.80 -9.51
N PRO A 93 2.88 -1.79 -9.71
CA PRO A 93 3.88 -1.40 -8.71
C PRO A 93 3.25 -1.04 -7.36
N ARG A 94 2.10 -0.35 -7.37
CA ARG A 94 1.38 0.03 -6.16
C ARG A 94 0.88 -1.20 -5.39
N PHE A 95 0.16 -2.09 -6.07
CA PHE A 95 -0.36 -3.29 -5.42
C PHE A 95 0.75 -4.24 -4.98
N ALA A 96 1.81 -4.39 -5.78
CA ALA A 96 2.97 -5.19 -5.43
C ALA A 96 3.67 -4.65 -4.18
N PHE A 97 3.83 -3.32 -4.07
CA PHE A 97 4.37 -2.69 -2.87
C PHE A 97 3.55 -3.05 -1.63
N PHE A 98 2.23 -2.86 -1.67
CA PHE A 98 1.38 -3.13 -0.51
C PHE A 98 1.31 -4.63 -0.18
N ALA A 99 1.37 -5.52 -1.17
CA ALA A 99 1.41 -6.97 -0.94
C ALA A 99 2.69 -7.38 -0.20
N LEU A 100 3.83 -6.85 -0.64
CA LEU A 100 5.13 -7.07 0.02
C LEU A 100 5.15 -6.46 1.43
N LEU A 101 4.61 -5.25 1.61
CA LEU A 101 4.51 -4.61 2.92
C LEU A 101 3.65 -5.45 3.88
N CYS A 102 2.50 -5.96 3.41
CA CYS A 102 1.65 -6.85 4.17
C CYS A 102 2.37 -8.13 4.58
N HIS A 103 3.12 -8.73 3.65
CA HIS A 103 3.93 -9.90 3.95
C HIS A 103 4.95 -9.60 5.06
N GLU A 104 5.72 -8.52 4.94
CA GLU A 104 6.72 -8.13 5.96
C GLU A 104 6.10 -7.84 7.33
N LEU A 105 4.97 -7.13 7.36
CA LEU A 105 4.23 -6.86 8.59
C LEU A 105 3.66 -8.13 9.21
N SER A 106 3.18 -9.08 8.39
CA SER A 106 2.73 -10.38 8.89
C SER A 106 3.88 -11.17 9.53
N GLN A 107 5.07 -11.16 8.92
CA GLN A 107 6.25 -11.84 9.45
C GLN A 107 6.77 -11.15 10.72
N ALA A 108 6.73 -9.82 10.79
CA ALA A 108 7.05 -9.07 12.00
C ALA A 108 6.07 -9.41 13.14
N ALA A 109 4.77 -9.45 12.86
CA ALA A 109 3.74 -9.82 13.83
C ALA A 109 3.90 -11.29 14.31
N LEU A 110 4.22 -12.23 13.41
CA LEU A 110 4.48 -13.63 13.78
C LEU A 110 5.70 -13.76 14.70
N ARG A 111 6.80 -13.04 14.40
CA ARG A 111 8.00 -13.00 15.27
C ARG A 111 7.67 -12.47 16.66
N ALA A 112 6.74 -11.52 16.76
CA ALA A 112 6.22 -10.99 18.03
C ALA A 112 5.07 -11.81 18.65
N ARG A 113 4.73 -12.99 18.09
CA ARG A 113 3.59 -13.84 18.50
C ARG A 113 2.22 -13.14 18.49
N ALA A 114 2.07 -12.11 17.66
CA ALA A 114 0.83 -11.36 17.47
C ALA A 114 -0.01 -11.94 16.32
N THR A 115 -0.73 -13.03 16.58
CA THR A 115 -1.46 -13.81 15.56
C THR A 115 -2.53 -13.00 14.82
N ALA A 116 -3.26 -12.11 15.51
CA ALA A 116 -4.28 -11.28 14.89
C ALA A 116 -3.68 -10.31 13.85
N GLY A 117 -2.55 -9.66 14.17
CA GLY A 117 -1.86 -8.80 13.21
C GLY A 117 -1.32 -9.60 12.03
N ALA A 118 -0.74 -10.77 12.31
CA ALA A 118 -0.22 -11.65 11.27
C ALA A 118 -1.29 -12.11 10.28
N SER A 119 -2.42 -12.62 10.76
CA SER A 119 -3.49 -13.11 9.90
C SER A 119 -4.14 -11.98 9.10
N SER A 120 -4.41 -10.83 9.72
CA SER A 120 -5.02 -9.70 9.02
C SER A 120 -4.15 -9.19 7.86
N PHE A 121 -2.85 -8.99 8.09
CA PHE A 121 -1.95 -8.58 7.01
C PHE A 121 -1.72 -9.68 5.98
N SER A 122 -1.66 -10.95 6.39
CA SER A 122 -1.57 -12.07 5.44
C SER A 122 -2.79 -12.14 4.52
N ILE A 123 -4.00 -11.97 5.05
CA ILE A 123 -5.23 -11.96 4.25
C ILE A 123 -5.23 -10.77 3.29
N ALA A 124 -4.90 -9.57 3.77
CA ALA A 124 -4.80 -8.39 2.93
C ALA A 124 -3.78 -8.58 1.79
N GLY A 125 -2.62 -9.20 2.09
CA GLY A 125 -1.62 -9.56 1.09
C GLY A 125 -2.15 -10.52 0.02
N LEU A 126 -2.90 -11.55 0.42
CA LEU A 126 -3.52 -12.49 -0.53
C LEU A 126 -4.58 -11.80 -1.42
N VAL A 127 -5.39 -10.91 -0.86
CA VAL A 127 -6.37 -10.14 -1.64
C VAL A 127 -5.66 -9.23 -2.64
N LEU A 128 -4.55 -8.59 -2.28
CA LEU A 128 -3.75 -7.79 -3.21
C LEU A 128 -3.17 -8.62 -4.36
N LEU A 129 -2.70 -9.84 -4.07
CA LEU A 129 -2.22 -10.76 -5.11
C LEU A 129 -3.35 -11.15 -6.06
N PHE A 130 -4.56 -11.40 -5.53
CA PHE A 130 -5.74 -11.63 -6.35
C PHE A 130 -6.06 -10.41 -7.23
N VAL A 131 -6.04 -9.20 -6.68
CA VAL A 131 -6.27 -7.95 -7.43
C VAL A 131 -5.27 -7.78 -8.58
N ILE A 132 -3.98 -8.08 -8.35
CA ILE A 132 -2.95 -8.05 -9.40
C ILE A 132 -3.26 -9.05 -10.51
N ALA A 133 -3.69 -10.26 -10.14
CA ALA A 133 -3.96 -11.34 -11.08
C ALA A 133 -5.32 -11.24 -11.79
N ALA A 134 -6.28 -10.48 -11.24
CA ALA A 134 -7.65 -10.46 -11.72
C ALA A 134 -7.79 -10.02 -13.18
N PRO A 135 -7.14 -8.92 -13.65
CA PRO A 135 -7.28 -8.52 -15.06
C PRO A 135 -6.67 -9.52 -16.06
N PRO A 136 -5.45 -10.06 -15.85
CA PRO A 136 -4.95 -11.15 -16.69
C PRO A 136 -5.84 -12.39 -16.70
N LEU A 137 -6.51 -12.72 -15.57
CA LEU A 137 -7.44 -13.85 -15.51
C LEU A 137 -8.76 -13.56 -16.23
N ALA A 138 -9.29 -12.35 -16.10
CA ALA A 138 -10.51 -11.94 -16.78
C ALA A 138 -10.32 -11.92 -18.30
N PHE A 139 -9.25 -11.27 -18.78
CA PHE A 139 -9.01 -11.12 -20.22
C PHE A 139 -8.31 -12.33 -20.86
N GLY A 140 -7.48 -13.05 -20.11
CA GLY A 140 -6.68 -14.16 -20.64
C GLY A 140 -7.33 -15.53 -20.52
N ALA A 141 -8.22 -15.72 -19.54
CA ALA A 141 -8.92 -17.00 -19.31
C ALA A 141 -10.44 -16.93 -19.54
N ASP A 142 -10.94 -15.79 -20.03
CA ASP A 142 -12.36 -15.53 -20.34
C ASP A 142 -13.29 -15.83 -19.15
N LEU A 143 -12.82 -15.51 -17.94
CA LEU A 143 -13.55 -15.75 -16.70
C LEU A 143 -14.46 -14.56 -16.40
N ASP A 144 -15.69 -14.66 -16.88
CA ASP A 144 -16.76 -13.69 -16.63
C ASP A 144 -16.88 -13.37 -15.13
N GLY A 145 -16.87 -12.07 -14.79
CA GLY A 145 -17.04 -11.56 -13.43
C GLY A 145 -15.77 -11.45 -12.58
N VAL A 146 -14.63 -12.03 -12.99
CA VAL A 146 -13.35 -11.89 -12.26
C VAL A 146 -12.85 -10.45 -12.27
N GLY A 147 -13.05 -9.72 -13.37
CA GLY A 147 -12.69 -8.31 -13.46
C GLY A 147 -13.39 -7.46 -12.40
N THR A 148 -14.73 -7.54 -12.35
CA THR A 148 -15.55 -6.84 -11.35
C THR A 148 -15.21 -7.27 -9.92
N ALA A 149 -14.99 -8.56 -9.67
CA ALA A 149 -14.56 -9.04 -8.37
C ALA A 149 -13.19 -8.46 -7.97
N GLY A 150 -12.26 -8.31 -8.91
CA GLY A 150 -10.97 -7.67 -8.72
C GLY A 150 -11.09 -6.19 -8.32
N GLU A 151 -11.96 -5.44 -9.00
CA GLU A 151 -12.23 -4.03 -8.67
C GLU A 151 -12.80 -3.86 -7.26
N VAL A 152 -13.82 -4.67 -6.91
CA VAL A 152 -14.42 -4.66 -5.57
C VAL A 152 -13.39 -5.05 -4.51
N ALA A 153 -12.57 -6.08 -4.79
CA ALA A 153 -11.51 -6.50 -3.90
C ALA A 153 -10.44 -5.42 -3.69
N ALA A 154 -10.09 -4.66 -4.74
CA ALA A 154 -9.14 -3.56 -4.68
C ALA A 154 -9.62 -2.44 -3.74
N GLN A 155 -10.90 -2.06 -3.86
CA GLN A 155 -11.51 -1.07 -2.97
C GLN A 155 -11.58 -1.57 -1.51
N ALA A 156 -12.04 -2.81 -1.32
CA ALA A 156 -12.17 -3.40 0.00
C ALA A 156 -10.82 -3.52 0.72
N VAL A 157 -9.77 -3.96 0.01
CA VAL A 157 -8.44 -4.11 0.61
C VAL A 157 -7.79 -2.76 0.88
N GLN A 158 -8.02 -1.74 0.06
CA GLN A 158 -7.52 -0.39 0.33
C GLN A 158 -8.10 0.16 1.65
N ILE A 159 -9.41 0.03 1.86
CA ILE A 159 -10.06 0.41 3.12
C ILE A 159 -9.52 -0.42 4.29
N ALA A 160 -9.40 -1.74 4.10
CA ALA A 160 -8.84 -2.63 5.12
C ALA A 160 -7.41 -2.23 5.52
N LEU A 161 -6.54 -1.90 4.57
CA LEU A 161 -5.17 -1.47 4.85
C LEU A 161 -5.12 -0.18 5.67
N VAL A 162 -5.96 0.81 5.35
CA VAL A 162 -6.07 2.04 6.15
C VAL A 162 -6.41 1.70 7.60
N ILE A 163 -7.46 0.89 7.80
CA ILE A 163 -7.92 0.47 9.14
C ILE A 163 -6.82 -0.30 9.87
N LEU A 164 -6.22 -1.31 9.24
CA LEU A 164 -5.18 -2.14 9.83
C LEU A 164 -3.95 -1.32 10.24
N CYS A 165 -3.52 -0.37 9.39
CA CYS A 165 -2.39 0.49 9.70
C CYS A 165 -2.69 1.38 10.92
N PHE A 166 -3.89 1.93 11.06
CA PHE A 166 -4.28 2.69 12.25
C PHE A 166 -4.38 1.80 13.50
N VAL A 167 -5.08 0.67 13.42
CA VAL A 167 -5.31 -0.27 14.52
C VAL A 167 -3.99 -0.80 15.10
N PHE A 168 -3.04 -1.13 14.23
CA PHE A 168 -1.75 -1.68 14.66
C PHE A 168 -0.63 -0.64 14.79
N SER A 169 -0.92 0.65 14.59
CA SER A 169 0.09 1.72 14.62
C SER A 169 0.86 1.82 15.94
N GLY A 170 0.26 1.44 17.06
CA GLY A 170 0.89 1.48 18.39
C GLY A 170 1.68 0.22 18.76
N ARG A 171 1.84 -0.74 17.86
CA ARG A 171 2.52 -2.00 18.18
C ARG A 171 4.03 -1.88 17.96
N ALA A 172 4.82 -2.39 18.91
CA ALA A 172 6.29 -2.38 18.83
C ALA A 172 6.82 -3.13 17.59
N TRP A 173 6.20 -4.26 17.23
CA TRP A 173 6.53 -5.00 16.00
C TRP A 173 6.24 -4.23 14.70
N ALA A 174 5.49 -3.13 14.80
CA ALA A 174 5.18 -2.21 13.72
C ALA A 174 5.94 -0.88 13.84
N GLY A 175 7.07 -0.87 14.55
CA GLY A 175 7.96 0.29 14.68
C GLY A 175 7.47 1.37 15.64
N ALA A 176 6.46 1.10 16.47
CA ALA A 176 6.14 1.99 17.58
C ALA A 176 7.27 1.94 18.64
N PRO A 177 7.60 3.06 19.31
CA PRO A 177 8.55 3.05 20.41
C PRO A 177 8.11 2.05 21.49
N GLU A 178 9.06 1.30 22.05
CA GLU A 178 8.78 0.52 23.25
C GLU A 178 8.48 1.49 24.40
N PRO A 179 7.47 1.20 25.26
CA PRO A 179 7.24 2.02 26.43
C PRO A 179 8.49 1.96 27.30
N GLU A 180 9.10 3.13 27.51
CA GLU A 180 10.24 3.32 28.39
C GLU A 180 9.78 2.88 29.79
N LEU A 181 10.26 1.72 30.25
CA LEU A 181 10.02 1.25 31.61
C LEU A 181 10.64 2.31 32.53
N GLU A 182 9.79 3.12 33.18
CA GLU A 182 10.18 4.02 34.27
C GLU A 182 11.05 3.20 35.24
N ALA A 183 12.34 3.51 35.26
CA ALA A 183 13.26 2.93 36.23
C ALA A 183 12.70 3.23 37.63
N PRO A 184 12.66 2.25 38.56
CA PRO A 184 12.22 2.51 39.91
C PRO A 184 13.04 3.66 40.48
N ALA A 185 12.36 4.69 41.01
CA ALA A 185 13.01 5.77 41.72
C ALA A 185 13.72 5.18 42.95
N ASP A 186 15.05 5.22 42.93
CA ASP A 186 15.91 4.92 44.08
C ASP A 186 15.73 5.93 45.22
#